data_AF-A0A8H7KCF1-F1
#
_entry.id   AF-A0A8H7KCF1-F1
#
_cell.length_a   1.000
_cell.length_b   1.000
_cell.length_c   1.000
_cell.angle_alpha   90.00
_cell.angle_beta   90.00
_cell.angle_gamma   90.00
#
_symmetry.space_group_name_H-M   'P 1'
#
loop_
_entity.id
_entity.type
_entity.pdbx_description
1 polymer ?
#
loop_
_entity_poly.entity_id
_entity_poly.type
_entity_poly.pdbx_seq_one_letter_code
_entity_poly.pdbx_strand_id
1 'polypeptide(L)'
;MFRTTSLLLDPDDSALDSKQRVADMVLHEISHMWFGNLVTMKYWDGLWLKEGFAMLLAWYAADKLYPGWHVWDNYVADNLQKALTLDSLHSSHPVELLIQGASNAKQIYDEISYEKGSCILRMVLDDLGEDKFFSGLKLYLNRHGFQSTESSDLWKAWEEVSGEPLAARMHVWTLKAGFPVVHVTEQLDTEGSVSSYLLRQHQFLSSGPSETDGISGTIYPLRLAILSSSGVEPVDFNSSELVIPAPKDGTLFKVNAQHNGFFRTSYSPRAFENILSSASKGLLSLRDCIGLSCDLKALVSAGLNKTSELLDLVLVFRKLDSFQVWESIDRNLRTVQSVWKFHGPELNEALRKLARDILAPKAHEIGWDVSDEQNEQLVSFKTSMFSGAGLVGDEK
;
A
#
# COMPACT_ATOMS: atom_id res chain seq x y z
N MET A 1 -16.81 -6.88 21.33
CA MET A 1 -18.20 -6.35 21.29
C MET A 1 -18.33 -5.56 20.00
N PHE A 2 -19.36 -5.80 19.20
CA PHE A 2 -19.49 -5.17 17.88
C PHE A 2 -20.57 -4.09 17.89
N ARG A 3 -20.38 -3.04 17.08
CA ARG A 3 -21.49 -2.19 16.63
C ARG A 3 -22.36 -3.00 15.66
N THR A 4 -23.65 -2.70 15.57
CA THR A 4 -24.58 -3.39 14.66
C THR A 4 -24.08 -3.41 13.22
N THR A 5 -23.55 -2.29 12.73
CA THR A 5 -22.98 -2.13 11.38
C THR A 5 -21.66 -2.88 11.14
N SER A 6 -21.08 -3.46 12.18
CA SER A 6 -19.82 -4.22 12.13
C SER A 6 -20.04 -5.72 12.31
N LEU A 7 -21.30 -6.18 12.32
CA LEU A 7 -21.64 -7.60 12.53
C LEU A 7 -22.86 -8.05 11.74
N LEU A 8 -23.92 -7.24 11.67
CA LEU A 8 -25.15 -7.64 10.99
C LEU A 8 -25.08 -7.29 9.51
N LEU A 9 -25.47 -8.24 8.68
CA LEU A 9 -25.64 -8.09 7.23
C LEU A 9 -27.10 -8.42 6.88
N ASP A 10 -27.70 -7.59 6.05
CA ASP A 10 -28.94 -7.92 5.36
C ASP A 10 -28.59 -8.77 4.12
N PRO A 11 -29.07 -10.04 4.01
CA PRO A 11 -28.75 -10.89 2.88
C PRO A 11 -29.24 -10.33 1.53
N ASP A 12 -30.29 -9.50 1.54
CA ASP A 12 -30.94 -9.01 0.32
C ASP A 12 -30.45 -7.61 -0.10
N ASP A 13 -29.79 -6.85 0.79
CA ASP A 13 -29.43 -5.43 0.53
C ASP A 13 -27.95 -5.08 0.86
N SER A 14 -27.16 -6.01 1.40
CA SER A 14 -25.77 -5.69 1.74
C SER A 14 -24.86 -5.69 0.51
N ALA A 15 -24.32 -4.51 0.16
CA ALA A 15 -23.28 -4.37 -0.85
C ALA A 15 -21.99 -5.13 -0.47
N LEU A 16 -21.18 -5.49 -1.48
CA LEU A 16 -19.91 -6.20 -1.29
C LEU A 16 -18.98 -5.50 -0.28
N ASP A 17 -18.83 -4.18 -0.37
CA ASP A 17 -18.02 -3.39 0.56
C ASP A 17 -18.47 -3.54 2.02
N SER A 18 -19.77 -3.71 2.26
CA SER A 18 -20.32 -3.95 3.59
C SER A 18 -20.03 -5.37 4.08
N LYS A 19 -20.17 -6.38 3.20
CA LYS A 19 -19.78 -7.77 3.51
C LYS A 19 -18.29 -7.86 3.84
N GLN A 20 -17.43 -7.22 3.05
CA GLN A 20 -15.99 -7.17 3.26
C GLN A 20 -15.64 -6.49 4.58
N ARG A 21 -16.25 -5.34 4.88
CA ARG A 21 -16.03 -4.62 6.15
C ARG A 21 -16.46 -5.44 7.38
N VAL A 22 -17.59 -6.12 7.32
CA VAL A 22 -18.04 -6.98 8.43
C VAL A 22 -17.09 -8.17 8.60
N ALA A 23 -16.69 -8.82 7.50
CA ALA A 23 -15.73 -9.92 7.55
C ALA A 23 -14.39 -9.48 8.15
N ASP A 24 -13.84 -8.34 7.69
CA ASP A 24 -12.61 -7.76 8.21
C ASP A 24 -12.69 -7.54 9.73
N MET A 25 -13.73 -6.84 10.22
CA MET A 25 -13.93 -6.59 11.65
C MET A 25 -14.06 -7.88 12.46
N VAL A 26 -14.82 -8.87 11.97
CA VAL A 26 -14.99 -10.15 12.67
C VAL A 26 -13.69 -10.93 12.73
N LEU A 27 -12.94 -11.00 11.63
CA LEU A 27 -11.67 -11.71 11.55
C LEU A 27 -10.58 -11.02 12.38
N HIS A 28 -10.58 -9.68 12.45
CA HIS A 28 -9.71 -8.90 13.33
C HIS A 28 -9.92 -9.28 14.81
N GLU A 29 -11.18 -9.29 15.25
CA GLU A 29 -11.52 -9.63 16.64
C GLU A 29 -11.30 -11.12 16.97
N ILE A 30 -11.46 -12.03 16.00
CA ILE A 30 -11.09 -13.44 16.17
C ILE A 30 -9.57 -13.58 16.32
N SER A 31 -8.79 -12.82 15.54
CA SER A 31 -7.33 -12.82 15.64
C SER A 31 -6.85 -12.39 17.02
N HIS A 32 -7.57 -11.49 17.69
CA HIS A 32 -7.28 -11.11 19.07
C HIS A 32 -7.37 -12.24 20.10
N MET A 33 -8.05 -13.36 19.79
CA MET A 33 -8.04 -14.52 20.67
C MET A 33 -6.63 -15.09 20.88
N TRP A 34 -5.76 -14.96 19.87
CA TRP A 34 -4.33 -15.32 19.99
C TRP A 34 -3.47 -14.10 20.32
N PHE A 35 -3.63 -13.00 19.58
CA PHE A 35 -2.80 -11.79 19.68
C PHE A 35 -3.50 -10.71 20.47
N GLY A 36 -3.21 -10.63 21.77
CA GLY A 36 -3.85 -9.72 22.72
C GLY A 36 -4.41 -10.47 23.93
N ASN A 37 -5.12 -11.59 23.70
CA ASN A 37 -5.73 -12.39 24.78
C ASN A 37 -4.83 -13.53 25.26
N LEU A 38 -4.44 -14.46 24.38
CA LEU A 38 -3.57 -15.59 24.75
C LEU A 38 -2.14 -15.11 25.02
N VAL A 39 -1.60 -14.24 24.16
CA VAL A 39 -0.30 -13.59 24.35
C VAL A 39 -0.53 -12.09 24.29
N THR A 40 -0.15 -11.37 25.34
CA THR A 40 -0.40 -9.93 25.48
C THR A 40 0.91 -9.16 25.44
N MET A 41 0.93 -7.95 24.87
CA MET A 41 2.13 -7.11 25.02
C MET A 41 2.42 -6.80 26.49
N LYS A 42 3.70 -6.80 26.87
CA LYS A 42 4.14 -6.53 28.26
C LYS A 42 3.79 -5.11 28.71
N TYR A 43 3.83 -4.17 27.79
CA TYR A 43 3.40 -2.80 28.02
C TYR A 43 2.91 -2.15 26.72
N TRP A 44 2.36 -0.93 26.82
CA TRP A 44 1.65 -0.27 25.72
C TRP A 44 2.55 0.13 24.54
N ASP A 45 3.86 0.25 24.74
CA ASP A 45 4.85 0.42 23.67
C ASP A 45 4.87 -0.77 22.69
N GLY A 46 4.40 -1.95 23.13
CA GLY A 46 4.19 -3.12 22.27
C GLY A 46 2.79 -3.25 21.67
N LEU A 47 1.95 -2.20 21.65
CA LEU A 47 0.55 -2.28 21.18
C LEU A 47 0.42 -2.90 19.77
N TRP A 48 1.37 -2.65 18.88
CA TRP A 48 1.39 -3.21 17.53
C TRP A 48 1.44 -4.75 17.49
N LEU A 49 1.99 -5.41 18.52
CA LEU A 49 1.99 -6.88 18.65
C LEU A 49 0.57 -7.44 18.80
N LYS A 50 -0.39 -6.59 19.17
CA LYS A 50 -1.81 -6.90 19.21
C LYS A 50 -2.49 -6.43 17.92
N GLU A 51 -2.43 -5.14 17.64
CA GLU A 51 -3.25 -4.52 16.59
C GLU A 51 -2.74 -4.80 15.17
N GLY A 52 -1.42 -4.76 14.96
CA GLY A 52 -0.81 -5.07 13.67
C GLY A 52 -1.05 -6.52 13.24
N PHE A 53 -0.99 -7.46 14.19
CA PHE A 53 -1.31 -8.87 13.93
C PHE A 53 -2.76 -9.10 13.59
N ALA A 54 -3.67 -8.52 14.38
CA ALA A 54 -5.09 -8.66 14.12
C ALA A 54 -5.46 -8.10 12.74
N MET A 55 -4.87 -6.95 12.37
CA MET A 55 -5.05 -6.35 11.06
C MET A 55 -4.51 -7.26 9.94
N LEU A 56 -3.24 -7.70 10.01
CA LEU A 56 -2.68 -8.57 8.96
C LEU A 56 -3.47 -9.89 8.80
N LEU A 57 -3.79 -10.54 9.92
CA LEU A 57 -4.45 -11.85 9.91
C LEU A 57 -5.91 -11.74 9.46
N ALA A 58 -6.57 -10.60 9.66
CA ALA A 58 -7.89 -10.35 9.08
C ALA A 58 -7.82 -10.36 7.55
N TRP A 59 -6.90 -9.61 6.95
CA TRP A 59 -6.66 -9.61 5.50
C TRP A 59 -6.28 -10.99 4.98
N TYR A 60 -5.34 -11.67 5.66
CA TYR A 60 -4.89 -13.00 5.26
C TYR A 60 -6.02 -14.04 5.33
N ALA A 61 -6.80 -14.05 6.42
CA ALA A 61 -7.92 -14.98 6.57
C ALA A 61 -9.03 -14.68 5.55
N ALA A 62 -9.33 -13.40 5.28
CA ALA A 62 -10.31 -13.02 4.27
C ALA A 62 -9.90 -13.51 2.88
N ASP A 63 -8.61 -13.42 2.51
CA ASP A 63 -8.09 -13.94 1.24
C ASP A 63 -8.26 -15.47 1.13
N LYS A 64 -7.98 -16.22 2.21
CA LYS A 64 -8.13 -17.68 2.22
C LYS A 64 -9.61 -18.13 2.22
N LEU A 65 -10.49 -17.40 2.89
CA LEU A 65 -11.92 -17.73 3.00
C LEU A 65 -12.72 -17.26 1.76
N TYR A 66 -12.32 -16.13 1.18
CA TYR A 66 -13.03 -15.45 0.09
C TYR A 66 -12.06 -15.02 -1.02
N PRO A 67 -11.37 -15.96 -1.72
CA PRO A 67 -10.34 -15.62 -2.70
C PRO A 67 -10.82 -14.75 -3.87
N GLY A 68 -12.11 -14.83 -4.22
CA GLY A 68 -12.72 -14.00 -5.27
C GLY A 68 -12.86 -12.51 -4.90
N TRP A 69 -12.63 -12.15 -3.64
CA TRP A 69 -12.66 -10.75 -3.21
C TRP A 69 -11.41 -9.97 -3.57
N HIS A 70 -10.31 -10.66 -3.91
CA HIS A 70 -9.03 -10.03 -4.25
C HIS A 70 -8.57 -8.99 -3.21
N VAL A 71 -8.71 -9.32 -1.93
CA VAL A 71 -8.57 -8.38 -0.80
C VAL A 71 -7.20 -7.71 -0.75
N TRP A 72 -6.16 -8.35 -1.24
CA TRP A 72 -4.82 -7.76 -1.31
C TRP A 72 -4.69 -6.59 -2.27
N ASP A 73 -5.57 -6.47 -3.27
CA ASP A 73 -5.62 -5.30 -4.15
C ASP A 73 -6.14 -4.09 -3.37
N ASN A 74 -7.17 -4.31 -2.54
CA ASN A 74 -7.69 -3.32 -1.60
C ASN A 74 -6.69 -2.99 -0.49
N TYR A 75 -5.90 -3.97 -0.02
CA TYR A 75 -4.82 -3.73 0.94
C TYR A 75 -3.84 -2.67 0.42
N VAL A 76 -3.42 -2.78 -0.85
CA VAL A 76 -2.51 -1.81 -1.49
C VAL A 76 -3.17 -0.44 -1.64
N ALA A 77 -4.47 -0.40 -1.99
CA ALA A 77 -5.24 0.82 -2.22
C ALA A 77 -5.65 1.56 -0.93
N ASP A 78 -5.72 0.86 0.21
CA ASP A 78 -6.25 1.36 1.48
C ASP A 78 -5.28 1.20 2.65
N ASN A 79 -5.12 -0.02 3.22
CA ASN A 79 -4.29 -0.26 4.42
C ASN A 79 -2.86 0.29 4.24
N LEU A 80 -2.20 -0.07 3.14
CA LEU A 80 -0.85 0.43 2.84
C LEU A 80 -0.83 1.96 2.71
N GLN A 81 -1.83 2.57 2.05
CA GLN A 81 -1.85 4.02 1.87
C GLN A 81 -2.11 4.77 3.17
N LYS A 82 -2.98 4.27 4.06
CA LYS A 82 -3.22 4.84 5.40
C LYS A 82 -1.92 4.91 6.20
N ALA A 83 -1.20 3.79 6.27
CA ALA A 83 0.10 3.74 6.95
C ALA A 83 1.12 4.69 6.32
N LEU A 84 1.30 4.65 4.99
CA LEU A 84 2.25 5.53 4.29
C LEU A 84 1.86 7.01 4.39
N THR A 85 0.57 7.35 4.48
CA THR A 85 0.12 8.74 4.61
C THR A 85 0.46 9.28 5.99
N LEU A 86 0.06 8.60 7.07
CA LEU A 86 0.37 9.05 8.43
C LEU A 86 1.88 9.09 8.68
N ASP A 87 2.58 8.05 8.24
CA ASP A 87 4.02 7.89 8.50
C ASP A 87 4.91 8.81 7.64
N SER A 88 4.32 9.50 6.65
CA SER A 88 5.02 10.53 5.86
C SER A 88 5.02 11.92 6.50
N LEU A 89 4.32 12.09 7.64
CA LEU A 89 4.28 13.34 8.38
C LEU A 89 5.49 13.47 9.32
N HIS A 90 6.00 14.68 9.50
CA HIS A 90 7.03 14.96 10.52
C HIS A 90 6.58 14.60 11.95
N SER A 91 5.27 14.62 12.19
CA SER A 91 4.66 14.26 13.47
C SER A 91 4.45 12.76 13.67
N SER A 92 4.88 11.92 12.73
CA SER A 92 4.83 10.46 12.89
C SER A 92 5.69 10.00 14.07
N HIS A 93 5.50 8.75 14.49
CA HIS A 93 6.26 8.11 15.54
C HIS A 93 6.69 6.67 15.16
N PRO A 94 7.72 6.11 15.82
CA PRO A 94 8.04 4.68 15.71
C PRO A 94 6.86 3.80 16.14
N VAL A 95 6.79 2.59 15.60
CA VAL A 95 5.77 1.60 16.01
C VAL A 95 5.96 1.21 17.48
N GLU A 96 7.21 1.09 17.92
CA GLU A 96 7.55 0.94 19.34
C GLU A 96 7.84 2.32 19.94
N LEU A 97 6.77 3.02 20.34
CA LEU A 97 6.86 4.30 21.03
C LEU A 97 6.81 4.11 22.55
N LEU A 98 7.82 4.61 23.26
CA LEU A 98 7.84 4.57 24.72
C LEU A 98 6.66 5.35 25.31
N ILE A 99 5.72 4.64 25.92
CA ILE A 99 4.56 5.22 26.60
C ILE A 99 4.89 5.43 28.08
N GLN A 100 4.85 6.68 28.56
CA GLN A 100 5.16 6.97 29.97
C GLN A 100 4.07 6.51 30.95
N GLY A 101 2.82 6.40 30.50
CA GLY A 101 1.69 5.98 31.34
C GLY A 101 0.49 5.51 30.53
N ALA A 102 -0.30 4.60 31.10
CA ALA A 102 -1.44 3.97 30.41
C ALA A 102 -2.48 4.97 29.88
N SER A 103 -2.61 6.15 30.49
CA SER A 103 -3.50 7.23 29.97
C SER A 103 -3.09 7.72 28.59
N ASN A 104 -1.80 7.62 28.25
CA ASN A 104 -1.24 8.08 26.98
C ASN A 104 -1.29 7.00 25.90
N ALA A 105 -1.64 5.76 26.26
CA ALA A 105 -1.76 4.67 25.29
C ALA A 105 -2.78 4.98 24.18
N LYS A 106 -3.82 5.77 24.47
CA LYS A 106 -4.80 6.21 23.47
C LYS A 106 -4.19 6.98 22.30
N GLN A 107 -3.00 7.57 22.47
CA GLN A 107 -2.33 8.35 21.42
C GLN A 107 -1.72 7.48 20.33
N ILE A 108 -1.45 6.21 20.61
CA ILE A 108 -0.86 5.26 19.65
C ILE A 108 -1.90 4.27 19.11
N TYR A 109 -3.19 4.48 19.40
CA TYR A 109 -4.29 3.79 18.72
C TYR A 109 -4.58 4.51 17.39
N ASP A 110 -3.65 4.40 16.45
CA ASP A 110 -3.66 5.09 15.17
C ASP A 110 -3.10 4.20 14.05
N GLU A 111 -2.96 4.76 12.85
CA GLU A 111 -2.55 4.02 11.67
C GLU A 111 -1.10 3.47 11.73
N ILE A 112 -0.30 3.91 12.71
CA ILE A 112 1.04 3.36 12.94
C ILE A 112 0.95 1.99 13.64
N SER A 113 0.16 1.86 14.69
CA SER A 113 0.03 0.58 15.41
C SER A 113 -0.73 -0.48 14.63
N TYR A 114 -1.73 -0.06 13.85
CA TYR A 114 -2.59 -0.95 13.06
C TYR A 114 -2.00 -1.21 11.67
N GLU A 115 -2.07 -0.23 10.77
CA GLU A 115 -1.73 -0.41 9.36
C GLU A 115 -0.21 -0.51 9.11
N LYS A 116 0.64 0.30 9.75
CA LYS A 116 2.11 0.13 9.60
C LYS A 116 2.56 -1.16 10.28
N GLY A 117 2.01 -1.49 11.44
CA GLY A 117 2.22 -2.79 12.09
C GLY A 117 1.91 -3.96 11.16
N SER A 118 0.75 -3.94 10.48
CA SER A 118 0.39 -4.98 9.51
C SER A 118 1.30 -5.00 8.28
N CYS A 119 1.76 -3.85 7.80
CA CYS A 119 2.71 -3.76 6.69
C CYS A 119 4.09 -4.36 7.05
N ILE A 120 4.60 -4.13 8.26
CA ILE A 120 5.86 -4.74 8.73
C ILE A 120 5.72 -6.26 8.78
N LEU A 121 4.63 -6.76 9.36
CA LEU A 121 4.36 -8.19 9.42
C LEU A 121 4.19 -8.81 8.03
N ARG A 122 3.61 -8.06 7.08
CA ARG A 122 3.47 -8.50 5.69
C ARG A 122 4.82 -8.58 4.97
N MET A 123 5.74 -7.63 5.19
CA MET A 123 7.11 -7.75 4.68
C MET A 123 7.79 -9.01 5.23
N VAL A 124 7.62 -9.30 6.52
CA VAL A 124 8.16 -10.53 7.14
C VAL A 124 7.54 -11.79 6.52
N LEU A 125 6.22 -11.80 6.29
CA LEU A 125 5.51 -12.91 5.65
C LEU A 125 6.06 -13.17 4.24
N ASP A 126 6.24 -12.12 3.44
CA ASP A 126 6.76 -12.22 2.09
C ASP A 126 8.22 -12.67 2.05
N ASP A 127 9.04 -12.18 2.99
CA ASP A 127 10.45 -12.55 3.08
C ASP A 127 10.67 -14.01 3.50
N LEU A 128 9.88 -14.49 4.47
CA LEU A 128 10.03 -15.84 5.02
C LEU A 128 9.22 -16.89 4.25
N GLY A 129 8.15 -16.49 3.57
CA GLY A 129 7.10 -17.36 3.06
C GLY A 129 6.15 -17.87 4.15
N GLU A 130 4.95 -18.30 3.74
CA GLU A 130 3.87 -18.74 4.65
C GLU A 130 4.34 -19.81 5.65
N ASP A 131 5.04 -20.85 5.19
CA ASP A 131 5.44 -22.00 6.02
C ASP A 131 6.30 -21.58 7.22
N LYS A 132 7.35 -20.79 6.98
CA LYS A 132 8.25 -20.32 8.04
C LYS A 132 7.59 -19.27 8.90
N PHE A 133 6.80 -18.38 8.31
CA PHE A 133 6.06 -17.35 9.03
C PHE A 133 5.12 -17.98 10.08
N PHE A 134 4.24 -18.90 9.67
CA PHE A 134 3.30 -19.55 10.58
C PHE A 134 3.97 -20.51 11.55
N SER A 135 5.07 -21.17 11.14
CA SER A 135 5.85 -22.01 12.05
C SER A 135 6.48 -21.18 13.19
N GLY A 136 7.02 -20.00 12.88
CA GLY A 136 7.52 -19.06 13.90
C GLY A 136 6.41 -18.53 14.82
N LEU A 137 5.24 -18.18 14.26
CA LEU A 137 4.09 -17.78 15.08
C LEU A 137 3.61 -18.90 16.00
N LYS A 138 3.56 -20.14 15.51
CA LYS A 138 3.20 -21.30 16.33
C LYS A 138 4.19 -21.49 17.47
N LEU A 139 5.49 -21.35 17.21
CA LEU A 139 6.52 -21.41 18.24
C LEU A 139 6.34 -20.30 19.28
N TYR A 140 6.15 -19.05 18.84
CA TYR A 140 5.92 -17.89 19.69
C TYR A 140 4.68 -18.08 20.60
N LEU A 141 3.54 -18.43 20.02
CA LEU A 141 2.29 -18.62 20.76
C LEU A 141 2.37 -19.77 21.77
N ASN A 142 3.05 -20.88 21.42
CA ASN A 142 3.24 -22.01 22.34
C ASN A 142 4.17 -21.66 23.50
N ARG A 143 5.21 -20.87 23.25
CA ARG A 143 6.22 -20.50 24.26
C ARG A 143 5.68 -19.47 25.25
N HIS A 144 4.83 -18.56 24.78
CA HIS A 144 4.37 -17.40 25.55
C HIS A 144 2.87 -17.41 25.87
N GLY A 145 2.17 -18.53 25.64
CA GLY A 145 0.76 -18.66 25.97
C GLY A 145 0.47 -18.34 27.44
N PHE A 146 -0.52 -17.48 27.67
CA PHE A 146 -0.92 -16.91 28.97
C PHE A 146 0.15 -16.02 29.62
N GLN A 147 1.08 -15.48 28.85
CA GLN A 147 2.14 -14.59 29.30
C GLN A 147 2.13 -13.26 28.53
N SER A 148 3.01 -12.36 28.97
CA SER A 148 3.28 -11.12 28.27
C SER A 148 4.63 -11.12 27.57
N THR A 149 4.70 -10.44 26.42
CA THR A 149 5.88 -10.44 25.53
C THR A 149 6.30 -9.04 25.10
N GLU A 150 7.55 -8.93 24.65
CA GLU A 150 8.08 -7.78 23.93
C GLU A 150 8.41 -8.19 22.48
N SER A 151 8.64 -7.22 21.58
CA SER A 151 8.94 -7.51 20.17
C SER A 151 10.13 -8.46 19.99
N SER A 152 11.11 -8.40 20.90
CA SER A 152 12.29 -9.28 20.86
C SER A 152 11.94 -10.76 21.00
N ASP A 153 10.85 -11.11 21.69
CA ASP A 153 10.40 -12.50 21.83
C ASP A 153 9.81 -13.03 20.52
N LEU A 154 9.07 -12.18 19.81
CA LEU A 154 8.54 -12.47 18.48
C LEU A 154 9.68 -12.70 17.48
N TRP A 155 10.65 -11.78 17.43
CA TRP A 155 11.77 -11.89 16.51
C TRP A 155 12.55 -13.18 16.74
N LYS A 156 12.90 -13.50 17.99
CA LYS A 156 13.61 -14.75 18.33
C LYS A 156 12.90 -16.00 17.83
N ALA A 157 11.56 -16.06 17.91
CA ALA A 157 10.80 -17.21 17.43
C ALA A 157 10.91 -17.38 15.90
N TRP A 158 10.85 -16.28 15.14
CA TRP A 158 11.07 -16.35 13.69
C TRP A 158 12.52 -16.61 13.31
N GLU A 159 13.50 -16.04 14.01
CA GLU A 159 14.92 -16.30 13.77
C GLU A 159 15.27 -17.78 14.03
N GLU A 160 14.70 -18.38 15.09
CA GLU A 160 14.87 -19.80 15.43
C GLU A 160 14.35 -20.73 14.32
N VAL A 161 13.21 -20.39 13.69
CA VAL A 161 12.59 -21.18 12.62
C VAL A 161 13.23 -20.91 11.25
N SER A 162 13.57 -19.66 10.96
CA SER A 162 14.02 -19.24 9.63
C SER A 162 15.53 -19.39 9.42
N GLY A 163 16.31 -19.27 10.49
CA GLY A 163 17.77 -19.14 10.45
C GLY A 163 18.25 -17.77 9.95
N GLU A 164 17.36 -16.81 9.70
CA GLU A 164 17.71 -15.47 9.22
C GLU A 164 17.77 -14.45 10.37
N PRO A 165 18.67 -13.46 10.35
CA PRO A 165 18.79 -12.43 11.40
C PRO A 165 17.72 -11.34 11.27
N LEU A 166 16.45 -11.73 11.43
CA LEU A 166 15.28 -10.88 11.20
C LEU A 166 15.23 -9.67 12.13
N ALA A 167 15.61 -9.82 13.41
CA ALA A 167 15.51 -8.77 14.42
C ALA A 167 16.33 -7.54 14.01
N ALA A 168 17.59 -7.76 13.62
CA ALA A 168 18.51 -6.70 13.23
C ALA A 168 17.97 -5.88 12.04
N ARG A 169 17.28 -6.55 11.12
CA ARG A 169 16.66 -5.93 9.93
C ARG A 169 15.39 -5.17 10.28
N MET A 170 14.55 -5.74 11.14
CA MET A 170 13.23 -5.19 11.48
C MET A 170 13.28 -4.08 12.55
N HIS A 171 14.36 -3.98 13.32
CA HIS A 171 14.55 -2.90 14.30
C HIS A 171 14.44 -1.50 13.69
N VAL A 172 14.93 -1.27 12.47
CA VAL A 172 14.77 0.03 11.80
C VAL A 172 13.29 0.33 11.57
N TRP A 173 12.51 -0.67 11.18
CA TRP A 173 11.08 -0.53 10.89
C TRP A 173 10.21 -0.32 12.13
N THR A 174 10.60 -0.88 13.29
CA THR A 174 9.83 -0.72 14.53
C THR A 174 10.30 0.46 15.38
N LEU A 175 11.59 0.78 15.41
CA LEU A 175 12.19 1.79 16.30
C LEU A 175 12.40 3.16 15.64
N LYS A 176 12.17 3.30 14.32
CA LYS A 176 12.23 4.58 13.60
C LYS A 176 10.88 4.94 12.99
N ALA A 177 10.54 6.22 13.06
CA ALA A 177 9.42 6.80 12.32
C ALA A 177 9.78 6.94 10.83
N GLY A 178 8.76 6.95 9.98
CA GLY A 178 8.91 7.11 8.54
C GLY A 178 9.31 5.83 7.80
N PHE A 179 9.40 6.00 6.48
CA PHE A 179 9.74 4.98 5.50
C PHE A 179 10.47 5.62 4.31
N PRO A 180 11.15 4.84 3.45
CA PRO A 180 11.89 5.40 2.34
C PRO A 180 11.01 5.59 1.09
N VAL A 181 11.41 6.55 0.24
CA VAL A 181 11.17 6.50 -1.20
C VAL A 181 12.43 5.98 -1.88
N VAL A 182 12.26 5.05 -2.83
CA VAL A 182 13.31 4.51 -3.68
C VAL A 182 13.23 5.19 -5.04
N HIS A 183 14.22 6.02 -5.35
CA HIS A 183 14.40 6.67 -6.65
C HIS A 183 15.16 5.77 -7.60
N VAL A 184 14.59 5.54 -8.78
CA VAL A 184 15.11 4.65 -9.82
C VAL A 184 15.47 5.48 -11.05
N THR A 185 16.75 5.50 -11.38
CA THR A 185 17.28 6.25 -12.54
C THR A 185 18.12 5.34 -13.42
N GLU A 186 17.88 5.36 -14.72
CA GLU A 186 18.70 4.63 -15.69
C GLU A 186 20.09 5.23 -15.81
N GLN A 187 21.06 4.35 -15.97
CA GLN A 187 22.40 4.67 -16.42
C GLN A 187 22.54 4.16 -17.85
N LEU A 188 23.14 4.98 -18.71
CA LEU A 188 23.30 4.68 -20.12
C LEU A 188 24.73 4.21 -20.40
N ASP A 189 24.88 3.27 -21.33
CA ASP A 189 26.18 2.96 -21.92
C ASP A 189 26.62 4.03 -22.93
N THR A 190 27.78 3.79 -23.54
CA THR A 190 28.36 4.67 -24.57
C THR A 190 27.52 4.76 -25.85
N GLU A 191 26.60 3.82 -26.08
CA GLU A 191 25.71 3.76 -27.24
C GLU A 191 24.33 4.38 -26.95
N GLY A 192 24.07 4.83 -25.71
CA GLY A 192 22.81 5.43 -25.28
C GLY A 192 21.74 4.42 -24.85
N SER A 193 22.09 3.13 -24.78
CA SER A 193 21.23 2.07 -24.28
C SER A 193 21.29 1.99 -22.75
N VAL A 194 20.21 1.53 -22.12
CA VAL A 194 20.16 1.39 -20.66
C VAL A 194 21.06 0.21 -20.24
N SER A 195 22.11 0.49 -19.49
CA SER A 195 23.08 -0.52 -19.03
C SER A 195 22.80 -0.99 -17.60
N SER A 196 22.32 -0.10 -16.75
CA SER A 196 21.94 -0.38 -15.36
C SER A 196 20.91 0.62 -14.83
N TYR A 197 20.33 0.31 -13.68
CA TYR A 197 19.49 1.19 -12.89
C TYR A 197 20.20 1.53 -11.59
N LEU A 198 20.35 2.82 -11.31
CA LEU A 198 20.79 3.33 -10.01
C LEU A 198 19.58 3.56 -9.13
N LEU A 199 19.54 2.86 -8.00
CA LEU A 199 18.54 2.99 -6.96
C LEU A 199 19.12 3.83 -5.82
N ARG A 200 18.36 4.82 -5.35
CA ARG A 200 18.69 5.63 -4.17
C ARG A 200 17.53 5.63 -3.20
N GLN A 201 17.80 5.43 -1.92
CA GLN A 201 16.77 5.53 -0.88
C GLN A 201 16.99 6.75 0.01
N HIS A 202 15.89 7.41 0.39
CA HIS A 202 15.86 8.40 1.46
C HIS A 202 14.46 8.45 2.08
N GLN A 203 14.34 9.01 3.28
CA GLN A 203 13.05 9.12 3.96
C GLN A 203 12.07 9.97 3.13
N PHE A 204 10.87 9.44 2.90
CA PHE A 204 9.80 10.17 2.23
C PHE A 204 9.04 11.06 3.22
N LEU A 205 8.80 12.31 2.83
CA LEU A 205 7.99 13.26 3.59
C LEU A 205 6.94 13.89 2.67
N SER A 206 5.70 14.00 3.15
CA SER A 206 4.60 14.59 2.37
C SER A 206 4.77 16.10 2.16
N SER A 207 5.56 16.77 3.02
CA SER A 207 5.95 18.18 2.90
C SER A 207 6.98 18.42 1.79
N GLY A 208 7.50 17.35 1.16
CA GLY A 208 8.60 17.43 0.24
C GLY A 208 9.97 17.41 0.94
N PRO A 209 11.06 17.49 0.17
CA PRO A 209 12.41 17.50 0.73
C PRO A 209 12.64 18.82 1.48
N SER A 210 13.06 18.73 2.73
CA SER A 210 13.42 19.88 3.57
C SER A 210 14.91 20.15 3.45
N GLU A 211 15.31 21.40 3.15
CA GLU A 211 16.72 21.81 3.19
C GLU A 211 17.27 21.89 4.63
N THR A 212 16.37 22.05 5.62
CA THR A 212 16.70 22.26 7.03
C THR A 212 16.61 20.99 7.88
N ASP A 213 15.80 20.02 7.47
CA ASP A 213 15.77 18.72 8.11
C ASP A 213 16.80 17.87 7.39
N GLY A 214 17.96 17.68 8.04
CA GLY A 214 18.93 16.71 7.57
C GLY A 214 18.19 15.42 7.24
N ILE A 215 18.09 15.10 5.94
CA ILE A 215 17.49 13.87 5.42
C ILE A 215 17.94 12.78 6.38
N SER A 216 17.00 12.19 7.12
CA SER A 216 17.32 11.20 8.13
C SER A 216 18.29 10.21 7.50
N GLY A 217 19.54 10.16 7.99
CA GLY A 217 20.59 9.27 7.47
C GLY A 217 20.30 7.79 7.74
N THR A 218 19.05 7.49 8.09
CA THR A 218 18.52 6.14 8.30
C THR A 218 18.56 5.41 6.96
N ILE A 219 19.35 4.35 6.93
CA ILE A 219 19.29 3.37 5.86
C ILE A 219 18.21 2.37 6.25
N TYR A 220 17.19 2.25 5.41
CA TYR A 220 16.11 1.29 5.59
C TYR A 220 16.52 -0.03 4.93
N PRO A 221 16.62 -1.13 5.70
CA PRO A 221 16.91 -2.44 5.14
C PRO A 221 15.73 -2.94 4.30
N LEU A 222 15.93 -3.08 3.01
CA LEU A 222 14.88 -3.47 2.05
C LEU A 222 15.25 -4.78 1.37
N ARG A 223 14.27 -5.67 1.21
CA ARG A 223 14.33 -6.78 0.25
C ARG A 223 13.43 -6.43 -0.92
N LEU A 224 14.03 -5.94 -2.00
CA LEU A 224 13.30 -5.45 -3.16
C LEU A 224 12.79 -6.61 -3.99
N ALA A 225 11.50 -6.59 -4.34
CA ALA A 225 10.96 -7.44 -5.40
C ALA A 225 11.10 -6.70 -6.74
N ILE A 226 12.08 -7.10 -7.56
CA ILE A 226 12.34 -6.52 -8.87
C ILE A 226 11.55 -7.31 -9.92
N LEU A 227 10.54 -6.69 -10.50
CA LEU A 227 9.79 -7.23 -11.62
C LEU A 227 10.53 -6.92 -12.92
N SER A 228 10.85 -7.98 -13.66
CA SER A 228 11.27 -7.93 -15.05
C SER A 228 10.48 -8.95 -15.87
N SER A 229 10.76 -9.02 -17.15
CA SER A 229 10.26 -10.04 -18.08
C SER A 229 10.63 -11.49 -17.70
N SER A 230 11.73 -11.71 -16.95
CA SER A 230 12.10 -13.04 -16.45
C SER A 230 11.26 -13.48 -15.25
N GLY A 231 10.47 -12.56 -14.68
CA GLY A 231 9.71 -12.77 -13.45
C GLY A 231 10.12 -11.78 -12.36
N VAL A 232 9.85 -12.17 -11.11
CA VAL A 232 10.16 -11.37 -9.93
C VAL A 232 11.40 -11.93 -9.25
N GLU A 233 12.42 -11.09 -9.08
CA GLU A 233 13.67 -11.46 -8.41
C GLU A 233 13.86 -10.65 -7.12
N PRO A 234 14.19 -11.29 -5.98
CA PRO A 234 14.48 -10.59 -4.74
C PRO A 234 15.91 -10.02 -4.76
N VAL A 235 16.08 -8.75 -4.36
CA VAL A 235 17.38 -8.07 -4.25
C VAL A 235 17.49 -7.34 -2.92
N ASP A 236 18.52 -7.64 -2.14
CA ASP A 236 18.78 -6.95 -0.89
C ASP A 236 19.33 -5.53 -1.14
N PHE A 237 18.71 -4.54 -0.51
CA PHE A 237 19.08 -3.13 -0.57
C PHE A 237 19.23 -2.56 0.84
N ASN A 238 20.45 -2.66 1.37
CA ASN A 238 20.82 -2.27 2.73
C ASN A 238 21.85 -1.13 2.76
N SER A 239 21.83 -0.27 1.73
CA SER A 239 22.75 0.85 1.51
C SER A 239 21.97 2.10 1.05
N SER A 240 22.61 3.26 1.00
CA SER A 240 21.99 4.48 0.44
C SER A 240 21.78 4.40 -1.07
N GLU A 241 22.68 3.69 -1.76
CA GLU A 241 22.65 3.50 -3.20
C GLU A 241 22.90 2.03 -3.57
N LEU A 242 22.28 1.58 -4.66
CA LEU A 242 22.48 0.25 -5.23
C LEU A 242 22.40 0.34 -6.76
N VAL A 243 23.30 -0.33 -7.47
CA VAL A 243 23.27 -0.43 -8.93
C VAL A 243 22.83 -1.82 -9.32
N ILE A 244 21.78 -1.91 -10.14
CA ILE A 244 21.25 -3.18 -10.66
C ILE A 244 21.44 -3.20 -12.18
N PRO A 245 22.07 -4.25 -12.75
CA PRO A 245 22.19 -4.39 -14.20
C PRO A 245 20.82 -4.37 -14.89
N ALA A 246 20.73 -3.74 -16.05
CA ALA A 246 19.48 -3.72 -16.81
C ALA A 246 19.11 -5.15 -17.27
N PRO A 247 17.81 -5.49 -17.30
CA PRO A 247 17.35 -6.76 -17.88
C PRO A 247 17.80 -6.88 -19.34
N LYS A 248 18.25 -8.07 -19.75
CA LYS A 248 18.85 -8.29 -21.08
C LYS A 248 17.89 -8.07 -22.25
N ASP A 249 16.60 -8.14 -22.01
CA ASP A 249 15.57 -7.90 -23.02
C ASP A 249 14.95 -6.49 -22.92
N GLY A 250 15.47 -5.64 -22.03
CA GLY A 250 15.33 -4.18 -22.05
C GLY A 250 13.91 -3.62 -21.94
N THR A 251 12.93 -4.41 -21.51
CA THR A 251 11.51 -4.02 -21.65
C THR A 251 10.79 -3.67 -20.34
N LEU A 252 11.14 -4.32 -19.24
CA LEU A 252 10.44 -4.14 -17.95
C LEU A 252 11.43 -4.12 -16.79
N PHE A 253 11.41 -3.03 -16.03
CA PHE A 253 12.11 -2.93 -14.75
C PHE A 253 11.22 -2.14 -13.79
N LYS A 254 10.55 -2.85 -12.88
CA LYS A 254 9.75 -2.25 -11.82
C LYS A 254 10.24 -2.72 -10.45
N VAL A 255 10.43 -1.77 -9.55
CA VAL A 255 10.72 -2.05 -8.15
C VAL A 255 9.40 -2.20 -7.38
N ASN A 256 9.42 -3.01 -6.33
CA ASN A 256 8.27 -3.32 -5.47
C ASN A 256 7.15 -4.03 -6.24
N ALA A 257 7.46 -5.18 -6.85
CA ALA A 257 6.47 -6.04 -7.48
C ALA A 257 5.36 -6.43 -6.48
N GLN A 258 4.10 -6.46 -6.94
CA GLN A 258 2.89 -6.65 -6.14
C GLN A 258 2.65 -5.56 -5.08
N HIS A 259 3.53 -4.55 -4.99
CA HIS A 259 3.47 -3.44 -4.03
C HIS A 259 3.42 -3.88 -2.56
N ASN A 260 4.14 -4.95 -2.23
CA ASN A 260 4.14 -5.55 -0.88
C ASN A 260 5.07 -4.86 0.12
N GLY A 261 6.13 -4.20 -0.37
CA GLY A 261 7.09 -3.50 0.47
C GLY A 261 6.53 -2.19 1.03
N PHE A 262 6.88 -1.88 2.28
CA PHE A 262 6.49 -0.64 2.96
C PHE A 262 7.40 0.54 2.57
N PHE A 263 7.35 0.92 1.29
CA PHE A 263 8.10 2.05 0.74
C PHE A 263 7.45 2.55 -0.55
N ARG A 264 7.81 3.76 -0.97
CA ARG A 264 7.35 4.32 -2.26
C ARG A 264 8.42 4.18 -3.34
N THR A 265 7.98 4.09 -4.59
CA THR A 265 8.87 4.08 -5.75
C THR A 265 8.72 5.35 -6.57
N SER A 266 9.83 5.96 -6.94
CA SER A 266 9.90 7.12 -7.84
C SER A 266 10.82 6.77 -9.01
N TYR A 267 10.41 7.10 -10.23
CA TYR A 267 11.13 6.74 -11.45
C TYR A 267 11.53 8.01 -12.20
N SER A 268 12.68 7.97 -12.87
CA SER A 268 13.03 8.99 -13.87
C SER A 268 11.93 9.06 -14.96
N PRO A 269 11.78 10.18 -15.69
CA PRO A 269 10.79 10.28 -16.77
C PRO A 269 10.89 9.14 -17.78
N ARG A 270 12.10 8.75 -18.19
CA ARG A 270 12.33 7.64 -19.13
C ARG A 270 11.91 6.29 -18.55
N ALA A 271 12.21 6.05 -17.27
CA ALA A 271 11.87 4.79 -16.60
C ALA A 271 10.36 4.70 -16.42
N PHE A 272 9.74 5.81 -16.07
CA PHE A 272 8.32 5.93 -15.90
C PHE A 272 7.56 5.69 -17.21
N GLU A 273 8.01 6.25 -18.33
CA GLU A 273 7.46 5.97 -19.66
C GLU A 273 7.52 4.48 -20.02
N ASN A 274 8.64 3.80 -19.71
CA ASN A 274 8.79 2.36 -19.93
C ASN A 274 7.82 1.53 -19.07
N ILE A 275 7.58 1.95 -17.83
CA ILE A 275 6.60 1.32 -16.94
C ILE A 275 5.17 1.52 -17.47
N LEU A 276 4.82 2.72 -17.90
CA LEU A 276 3.50 3.00 -18.51
C LEU A 276 3.28 2.19 -19.79
N SER A 277 4.32 2.07 -20.63
CA SER A 277 4.30 1.23 -21.82
C SER A 277 4.07 -0.24 -21.45
N SER A 278 4.76 -0.75 -20.43
CA SER A 278 4.58 -2.11 -19.93
C SER A 278 3.18 -2.35 -19.35
N ALA A 279 2.62 -1.36 -18.65
CA ALA A 279 1.27 -1.44 -18.09
C ALA A 279 0.23 -1.56 -19.20
N SER A 280 0.38 -0.76 -20.27
CA SER A 280 -0.51 -0.82 -21.44
C SER A 280 -0.47 -2.15 -22.19
N LYS A 281 0.60 -2.94 -22.02
CA LYS A 281 0.77 -4.29 -22.59
C LYS A 281 0.28 -5.40 -21.66
N GLY A 282 -0.25 -5.06 -20.48
CA GLY A 282 -0.70 -6.04 -19.48
C GLY A 282 0.44 -6.77 -18.76
N LEU A 283 1.65 -6.20 -18.73
CA LEU A 283 2.81 -6.80 -18.08
C LEU A 283 2.92 -6.48 -16.58
N LEU A 284 2.01 -5.66 -16.05
CA LEU A 284 1.94 -5.30 -14.64
C LEU A 284 0.69 -5.93 -14.03
N SER A 285 0.82 -6.41 -12.79
CA SER A 285 -0.34 -6.87 -12.04
C SER A 285 -1.28 -5.72 -11.67
N LEU A 286 -2.51 -6.04 -11.28
CA LEU A 286 -3.45 -5.04 -10.78
C LEU A 286 -2.89 -4.26 -9.58
N ARG A 287 -2.25 -4.96 -8.63
CA ARG A 287 -1.59 -4.34 -7.47
C ARG A 287 -0.48 -3.39 -7.87
N ASP A 288 0.31 -3.77 -8.87
CA ASP A 288 1.37 -2.92 -9.40
C ASP A 288 0.81 -1.62 -9.99
N CYS A 289 -0.29 -1.69 -10.73
CA CYS A 289 -0.96 -0.52 -11.28
C CYS A 289 -1.54 0.37 -10.17
N ILE A 290 -2.27 -0.20 -9.22
CA ILE A 290 -2.84 0.53 -8.07
C ILE A 290 -1.72 1.22 -7.27
N GLY A 291 -0.66 0.47 -6.95
CA GLY A 291 0.49 0.94 -6.19
C GLY A 291 1.24 2.07 -6.88
N LEU A 292 1.56 1.93 -8.17
CA LEU A 292 2.19 2.98 -8.98
C LEU A 292 1.35 4.26 -9.01
N SER A 293 0.04 4.13 -9.17
CA SER A 293 -0.88 5.26 -9.16
C SER A 293 -0.88 5.98 -7.81
N CYS A 294 -0.89 5.21 -6.71
CA CYS A 294 -0.82 5.76 -5.36
C CYS A 294 0.52 6.44 -5.05
N ASP A 295 1.63 5.84 -5.46
CA ASP A 295 2.98 6.40 -5.30
C ASP A 295 3.11 7.72 -6.06
N LEU A 296 2.72 7.75 -7.33
CA LEU A 296 2.81 8.96 -8.14
C LEU A 296 1.93 10.09 -7.57
N LYS A 297 0.71 9.77 -7.12
CA LYS A 297 -0.16 10.75 -6.44
C LYS A 297 0.54 11.37 -5.22
N ALA A 298 1.17 10.53 -4.39
CA ALA A 298 1.89 11.00 -3.21
C ALA A 298 3.12 11.84 -3.57
N LEU A 299 3.89 11.42 -4.56
CA LEU A 299 5.07 12.14 -5.05
C LEU A 299 4.70 13.51 -5.63
N VAL A 300 3.62 13.58 -6.42
CA VAL A 300 3.09 14.85 -6.96
C VAL A 300 2.63 15.77 -5.84
N SER A 301 1.93 15.22 -4.84
CA SER A 301 1.46 16.00 -3.68
C SER A 301 2.63 16.55 -2.85
N ALA A 302 3.74 15.81 -2.77
CA ALA A 302 4.97 16.22 -2.11
C ALA A 302 5.88 17.13 -2.98
N GLY A 303 5.47 17.46 -4.21
CA GLY A 303 6.26 18.29 -5.13
C GLY A 303 7.48 17.61 -5.75
N LEU A 304 7.59 16.28 -5.65
CA LEU A 304 8.69 15.48 -6.20
C LEU A 304 8.49 15.10 -7.67
N ASN A 305 7.24 15.07 -8.14
CA ASN A 305 6.86 14.78 -9.53
C ASN A 305 5.86 15.82 -10.04
N LYS A 306 5.76 15.97 -11.36
CA LYS A 306 4.85 16.95 -11.98
C LYS A 306 3.43 16.42 -12.02
N THR A 307 2.44 17.30 -11.79
CA THR A 307 1.02 16.97 -11.99
C THR A 307 0.72 16.42 -13.39
N SER A 308 1.45 16.87 -14.42
CA SER A 308 1.31 16.34 -15.78
C SER A 308 1.58 14.84 -15.87
N GLU A 309 2.56 14.32 -15.13
CA GLU A 309 2.89 12.89 -15.13
C GLU A 309 1.75 12.05 -14.55
N LEU A 310 1.05 12.56 -13.53
CA LEU A 310 -0.16 11.93 -12.99
C LEU A 310 -1.30 11.90 -14.00
N LEU A 311 -1.46 12.98 -14.78
CA LEU A 311 -2.45 13.03 -15.85
C LEU A 311 -2.10 12.08 -17.00
N ASP A 312 -0.82 11.95 -17.35
CA ASP A 312 -0.34 10.99 -18.34
C ASP A 312 -0.62 9.55 -17.90
N LEU A 313 -0.38 9.22 -16.63
CA LEU A 313 -0.76 7.94 -16.04
C LEU A 313 -2.26 7.67 -16.20
N VAL A 314 -3.11 8.65 -15.88
CA VAL A 314 -4.57 8.52 -16.03
C VAL A 314 -4.96 8.23 -17.50
N LEU A 315 -4.35 8.91 -18.47
CA LEU A 315 -4.63 8.73 -19.90
C LEU A 315 -4.17 7.37 -20.45
N VAL A 316 -3.14 6.77 -19.85
CA VAL A 316 -2.71 5.39 -20.17
C VAL A 316 -3.63 4.38 -19.47
N PHE A 317 -3.89 4.57 -18.18
CA PHE A 317 -4.63 3.61 -17.34
C PHE A 317 -6.10 3.49 -17.73
N ARG A 318 -6.72 4.53 -18.30
CA ARG A 318 -8.10 4.42 -18.83
C ARG A 318 -8.27 3.39 -19.94
N LYS A 319 -7.18 2.88 -20.52
CA LYS A 319 -7.21 1.80 -21.53
C LYS A 319 -7.22 0.40 -20.89
N LEU A 320 -6.97 0.32 -19.59
CA LEU A 320 -7.00 -0.93 -18.84
C LEU A 320 -8.45 -1.25 -18.43
N ASP A 321 -8.86 -2.49 -18.65
CA ASP A 321 -10.20 -2.95 -18.28
C ASP A 321 -10.17 -3.55 -16.87
N SER A 322 -10.08 -2.68 -15.86
CA SER A 322 -10.08 -3.08 -14.45
C SER A 322 -10.80 -2.05 -13.58
N PHE A 323 -11.75 -2.51 -12.77
CA PHE A 323 -12.57 -1.66 -11.91
C PHE A 323 -11.72 -0.85 -10.93
N GLN A 324 -10.77 -1.49 -10.26
CA GLN A 324 -9.90 -0.87 -9.26
C GLN A 324 -8.93 0.15 -9.90
N VAL A 325 -8.50 -0.06 -11.15
CA VAL A 325 -7.72 0.94 -11.90
C VAL A 325 -8.57 2.18 -12.16
N TRP A 326 -9.82 2.00 -12.58
CA TRP A 326 -10.74 3.11 -12.83
C TRP A 326 -11.14 3.86 -11.55
N GLU A 327 -11.31 3.19 -10.42
CA GLU A 327 -11.46 3.84 -9.12
C GLU A 327 -10.24 4.68 -8.76
N SER A 328 -9.04 4.19 -9.06
CA SER A 328 -7.82 4.96 -8.87
C SER A 328 -7.78 6.20 -9.79
N ILE A 329 -8.28 6.09 -11.02
CA ILE A 329 -8.41 7.24 -11.94
C ILE A 329 -9.34 8.30 -11.35
N ASP A 330 -10.55 7.92 -10.92
CA ASP A 330 -11.51 8.84 -10.31
C ASP A 330 -10.90 9.54 -9.08
N ARG A 331 -10.27 8.76 -8.19
CA ARG A 331 -9.60 9.29 -6.98
C ARG A 331 -8.50 10.30 -7.31
N ASN A 332 -7.69 10.03 -8.33
CA ASN A 332 -6.61 10.93 -8.75
C ASN A 332 -7.18 12.23 -9.35
N LEU A 333 -8.18 12.14 -10.23
CA LEU A 333 -8.84 13.30 -10.82
C LEU A 333 -9.46 14.20 -9.75
N ARG A 334 -10.15 13.61 -8.76
CA ARG A 334 -10.70 14.34 -7.61
C ARG A 334 -9.61 14.99 -6.76
N THR A 335 -8.49 14.32 -6.56
CA THR A 335 -7.35 14.87 -5.81
C THR A 335 -6.83 16.13 -6.50
N VAL A 336 -6.58 16.06 -7.81
CA VAL A 336 -6.16 17.23 -8.61
C VAL A 336 -7.21 18.34 -8.50
N GLN A 337 -8.49 18.05 -8.73
CA GLN A 337 -9.56 19.04 -8.60
C GLN A 337 -9.61 19.68 -7.20
N SER A 338 -9.40 18.92 -6.13
CA SER A 338 -9.43 19.44 -4.77
C SER A 338 -8.27 20.39 -4.48
N VAL A 339 -7.05 20.08 -4.97
CA VAL A 339 -5.84 20.89 -4.76
C VAL A 339 -5.97 22.21 -5.51
N TRP A 340 -6.49 22.18 -6.74
CA TRP A 340 -6.56 23.34 -7.61
C TRP A 340 -7.84 24.17 -7.44
N LYS A 341 -8.79 23.74 -6.59
CA LYS A 341 -10.13 24.33 -6.40
C LYS A 341 -10.17 25.85 -6.23
N PHE A 342 -9.15 26.45 -5.64
CA PHE A 342 -9.11 27.88 -5.32
C PHE A 342 -8.38 28.76 -6.37
N HIS A 343 -7.99 28.21 -7.52
CA HIS A 343 -7.20 28.90 -8.55
C HIS A 343 -8.03 29.55 -9.67
N GLY A 344 -9.35 29.66 -9.49
CA GLY A 344 -10.24 30.40 -10.38
C GLY A 344 -11.18 29.53 -11.23
N PRO A 345 -12.26 30.11 -11.76
CA PRO A 345 -13.33 29.37 -12.42
C PRO A 345 -12.88 28.70 -13.74
N GLU A 346 -11.97 29.32 -14.49
CA GLU A 346 -11.49 28.80 -15.77
C GLU A 346 -10.74 27.46 -15.59
N LEU A 347 -9.78 27.41 -14.67
CA LEU A 347 -9.04 26.17 -14.37
C LEU A 347 -9.96 25.10 -13.78
N ASN A 348 -10.84 25.48 -12.86
CA ASN A 348 -11.80 24.55 -12.27
C ASN A 348 -12.71 23.92 -13.33
N GLU A 349 -13.18 24.70 -14.29
CA GLU A 349 -14.00 24.17 -15.39
C GLU A 349 -13.18 23.30 -16.34
N ALA A 350 -11.93 23.67 -16.64
CA ALA A 350 -11.05 22.83 -17.44
C ALA A 350 -10.79 21.46 -16.79
N LEU A 351 -10.55 21.42 -15.47
CA LEU A 351 -10.36 20.17 -14.72
C LEU A 351 -11.65 19.35 -14.58
N ARG A 352 -12.80 20.00 -14.45
CA ARG A 352 -14.11 19.31 -14.49
C ARG A 352 -14.37 18.71 -15.85
N LYS A 353 -14.15 19.47 -16.92
CA LYS A 353 -14.28 19.00 -18.30
C LYS A 353 -13.35 17.81 -18.56
N LEU A 354 -12.08 17.88 -18.15
CA LEU A 354 -11.15 16.77 -18.29
C LEU A 354 -11.66 15.50 -17.59
N ALA A 355 -12.11 15.62 -16.34
CA ALA A 355 -12.63 14.48 -15.61
C ALA A 355 -13.92 13.93 -16.25
N ARG A 356 -14.81 14.79 -16.76
CA ARG A 356 -16.01 14.38 -17.49
C ARG A 356 -15.68 13.64 -18.77
N ASP A 357 -14.74 14.15 -19.56
CA ASP A 357 -14.27 13.53 -20.82
C ASP A 357 -13.64 12.14 -20.59
N ILE A 358 -13.22 11.83 -19.36
CA ILE A 358 -12.64 10.54 -18.98
C ILE A 358 -13.71 9.60 -18.38
N LEU A 359 -14.49 10.08 -17.41
CA LEU A 359 -15.39 9.25 -16.60
C LEU A 359 -16.73 8.99 -17.28
N ALA A 360 -17.32 10.01 -17.92
CA ALA A 360 -18.66 9.89 -18.51
C ALA A 360 -18.74 8.80 -19.61
N PRO A 361 -17.78 8.69 -20.55
CA PRO A 361 -17.81 7.61 -21.54
C PRO A 361 -17.82 6.23 -20.91
N LYS A 362 -17.04 6.01 -19.84
CA LYS A 362 -17.00 4.71 -19.16
C LYS A 362 -18.30 4.46 -18.38
N ALA A 363 -18.87 5.48 -17.72
CA ALA A 363 -20.16 5.37 -17.05
C ALA A 363 -21.30 5.02 -18.03
N HIS A 364 -21.32 5.64 -19.23
CA HIS A 364 -22.31 5.33 -20.26
C HIS A 364 -22.10 3.95 -20.87
N GLU A 365 -20.85 3.50 -21.04
CA GLU A 365 -20.51 2.16 -21.53
C GLU A 365 -21.02 1.05 -20.61
N ILE A 366 -20.83 1.20 -19.29
CA ILE A 366 -21.21 0.16 -18.32
C ILE A 366 -22.71 0.11 -18.03
N GLY A 367 -23.40 1.25 -18.20
CA GLY A 367 -24.85 1.38 -18.02
C GLY A 367 -25.33 1.31 -16.56
N TRP A 368 -26.47 1.95 -16.29
CA TRP A 368 -27.04 2.07 -14.94
C TRP A 368 -27.76 0.80 -14.45
N ASP A 369 -28.18 -0.08 -15.37
CA ASP A 369 -29.02 -1.23 -15.02
C ASP A 369 -28.27 -2.27 -14.19
N VAL A 370 -28.75 -2.50 -12.96
CA VAL A 370 -28.29 -3.56 -12.07
C VAL A 370 -29.26 -4.74 -12.17
N SER A 371 -28.74 -5.95 -12.37
CA SER A 371 -29.53 -7.18 -12.36
C SER A 371 -29.01 -8.15 -11.30
N ASP A 372 -29.88 -8.97 -10.73
CA ASP A 372 -29.54 -9.92 -9.66
C ASP A 372 -28.45 -10.95 -10.05
N GLU A 373 -28.23 -11.16 -11.34
CA GLU A 373 -27.20 -12.06 -11.89
C GLU A 373 -25.82 -11.40 -12.07
N GLN A 374 -25.69 -10.08 -11.82
CA GLN A 374 -24.43 -9.36 -12.01
C GLN A 374 -23.45 -9.61 -10.88
N ASN A 375 -22.15 -9.63 -11.22
CA ASN A 375 -21.06 -9.69 -10.26
C ASN A 375 -21.13 -8.46 -9.32
N GLU A 376 -21.09 -8.68 -8.00
CA GLU A 376 -21.15 -7.60 -7.00
C GLU A 376 -20.04 -6.54 -7.18
N GLN A 377 -18.87 -6.93 -7.70
CA GLN A 377 -17.79 -5.99 -8.03
C GLN A 377 -18.19 -5.04 -9.17
N LEU A 378 -18.93 -5.53 -10.16
CA LEU A 378 -19.44 -4.70 -11.25
C LEU A 378 -20.49 -3.71 -10.73
N VAL A 379 -21.30 -4.11 -9.75
CA VAL A 379 -22.28 -3.22 -9.11
C VAL A 379 -21.57 -2.08 -8.37
N SER A 380 -20.57 -2.40 -7.53
CA SER A 380 -19.77 -1.39 -6.83
C SER A 380 -19.05 -0.45 -7.82
N PHE A 381 -18.48 -1.02 -8.89
CA PHE A 381 -17.85 -0.26 -9.95
C PHE A 381 -18.80 0.72 -10.65
N LYS A 382 -20.03 0.27 -10.97
CA LYS A 382 -21.07 1.14 -11.53
C LYS A 382 -21.37 2.31 -10.60
N THR A 383 -21.63 2.05 -9.32
CA THR A 383 -21.87 3.11 -8.33
C THR A 383 -20.74 4.14 -8.31
N SER A 384 -19.48 3.68 -8.33
CA SER A 384 -18.31 4.55 -8.35
C SER A 384 -18.25 5.42 -9.61
N MET A 385 -18.37 4.83 -10.80
CA MET A 385 -18.27 5.57 -12.07
C MET A 385 -19.40 6.56 -12.27
N PHE A 386 -20.63 6.20 -11.93
CA PHE A 386 -21.76 7.13 -12.01
C PHE A 386 -21.68 8.27 -11.00
N SER A 387 -21.25 7.97 -9.77
CA SER A 387 -20.97 9.01 -8.76
C SER A 387 -19.88 9.98 -9.26
N GLY A 388 -18.81 9.45 -9.85
CA GLY A 388 -17.75 10.22 -10.49
C GLY A 388 -18.27 11.13 -11.61
N ALA A 389 -18.96 10.56 -12.60
CA ALA A 389 -19.51 11.28 -13.75
C ALA A 389 -20.51 12.37 -13.33
N GLY A 390 -21.45 12.05 -12.43
CA GLY A 390 -22.43 13.02 -11.94
C GLY A 390 -21.79 14.20 -11.19
N LEU A 391 -20.76 13.94 -10.38
CA LEU A 391 -20.06 15.00 -9.64
C LEU A 391 -19.27 15.96 -10.53
N VAL A 392 -18.91 15.53 -11.74
CA VAL A 392 -18.25 16.38 -12.75
C VAL A 392 -19.22 16.98 -13.77
N GLY A 393 -20.53 16.85 -13.52
CA GLY A 393 -21.60 17.51 -14.26
C GLY A 393 -22.02 16.79 -15.54
N ASP A 394 -21.91 15.46 -15.58
CA ASP A 394 -22.58 14.67 -16.61
C ASP A 394 -24.10 14.65 -16.36
N GLU A 395 -24.89 14.97 -17.38
CA GLU A 395 -26.36 15.12 -17.28
C GLU A 395 -27.13 13.85 -17.64
N LYS A 396 -26.47 12.88 -18.30
CA LYS A 396 -27.03 11.59 -18.70
C LYS A 396 -26.77 10.55 -17.63
#